data_AF-A0A7X7RIF2-F1
#
_entry.id   AF-A0A7X7RIF2-F1
#
_cell.length_a   1.000
_cell.length_b   1.000
_cell.length_c   1.000
_cell.angle_alpha   90.00
_cell.angle_beta   90.00
_cell.angle_gamma   90.00
#
_symmetry.space_group_name_H-M   'P 1'
#
loop_
_entity.id
_entity.type
_entity.pdbx_description
1 polymer ?
#
loop_
_entity_poly.entity_id
_entity_poly.type
_entity_poly.pdbx_seq_one_letter_code
_entity_poly.pdbx_strand_id
1 'polypeptide(L)' 'FIRDDELEAAWDLFTPLLHAIDAGNDEPHPYPFGSGGPEARQAFARTFGIEDA' A
#
# COMPACT_ATOMS: atom_id res chain seq x y z
N PHE A 1 6.09 13.71 -18.71
CA PHE A 1 4.72 13.23 -19.00
C PHE A 1 4.75 11.72 -18.93
N ILE A 2 3.76 11.11 -18.31
CA ILE A 2 3.60 9.65 -18.24
C ILE A 2 2.99 9.19 -19.57
N ARG A 3 3.44 8.07 -20.12
CA ARG A 3 2.86 7.51 -21.36
C ARG A 3 1.52 6.81 -21.07
N ASP A 4 0.74 6.59 -22.10
CA ASP A 4 -0.56 5.90 -22.00
C ASP A 4 -0.39 4.45 -21.52
N ASP A 5 0.59 3.72 -22.06
CA ASP A 5 0.93 2.36 -21.65
C ASP A 5 1.43 2.26 -20.19
N GLU A 6 2.24 3.22 -19.74
CA GLU A 6 2.69 3.31 -18.34
C GLU A 6 1.52 3.56 -17.37
N LEU A 7 0.54 4.38 -17.79
CA LEU A 7 -0.65 4.66 -16.98
C LEU A 7 -1.60 3.45 -16.90
N GLU A 8 -1.84 2.78 -18.03
CA GLU A 8 -2.66 1.57 -18.08
C GLU A 8 -2.07 0.46 -17.21
N ALA A 9 -0.76 0.20 -17.32
CA ALA A 9 -0.07 -0.81 -16.51
C ALA A 9 -0.15 -0.53 -15.00
N ALA A 10 -0.10 0.74 -14.58
CA ALA A 10 -0.28 1.11 -13.18
C ALA A 10 -1.71 0.80 -12.70
N TRP A 11 -2.74 1.14 -13.48
CA TRP A 11 -4.13 0.86 -13.13
C TRP A 11 -4.42 -0.64 -13.09
N ASP A 12 -3.89 -1.43 -14.01
CA ASP A 12 -4.06 -2.89 -14.00
C ASP A 12 -3.55 -3.53 -12.70
N LEU A 13 -2.44 -3.01 -12.16
CA LEU A 13 -1.85 -3.50 -10.91
C LEU A 13 -2.67 -3.12 -9.67
N PHE A 14 -3.13 -1.86 -9.59
CA PHE A 14 -3.72 -1.33 -8.36
C PHE A 14 -5.25 -1.41 -8.29
N THR A 15 -5.95 -1.45 -9.43
CA THR A 15 -7.43 -1.45 -9.47
C THR A 15 -8.06 -2.60 -8.67
N PRO A 16 -7.58 -3.86 -8.76
CA PRO A 16 -8.16 -4.95 -7.97
C PRO A 16 -8.05 -4.71 -6.46
N LEU A 17 -6.94 -4.13 -6.00
CA LEU A 17 -6.72 -3.78 -4.60
C LEU A 17 -7.63 -2.62 -4.17
N LEU A 18 -7.80 -1.60 -5.01
CA LEU A 18 -8.68 -0.47 -4.72
C LEU A 18 -10.15 -0.92 -4.58
N HIS A 19 -10.63 -1.79 -5.47
CA HIS A 19 -11.98 -2.36 -5.35
C HIS A 19 -12.16 -3.19 -4.06
N ALA A 20 -11.11 -3.88 -3.60
CA ALA A 20 -11.17 -4.62 -2.33
C ALA A 20 -11.27 -3.68 -1.11
N ILE A 21 -10.55 -2.56 -1.13
CA ILE A 21 -10.62 -1.51 -0.11
C ILE A 21 -12.02 -0.88 -0.09
N ASP A 22 -12.57 -0.53 -1.25
CA ASP A 22 -13.90 0.07 -1.37
C ASP A 22 -15.03 -0.87 -0.92
N ALA A 23 -14.82 -2.19 -1.00
CA ALA A 23 -15.74 -3.18 -0.46
C ALA A 23 -15.82 -3.19 1.08
N GLY A 24 -14.90 -2.50 1.77
CA GLY A 24 -14.96 -2.25 3.21
C GLY A 24 -14.57 -3.44 4.09
N ASN A 25 -13.84 -4.42 3.55
CA ASN A 25 -13.45 -5.62 4.29
C ASN A 25 -12.20 -5.43 5.18
N ASP A 26 -11.43 -4.35 4.98
CA ASP A 26 -10.16 -4.12 5.68
C ASP A 26 -10.10 -2.70 6.26
N GLU A 27 -10.03 -2.59 7.59
CA GLU A 27 -9.85 -1.31 8.28
C GLU A 27 -8.38 -0.86 8.25
N PRO A 28 -8.09 0.44 8.01
CA PRO A 28 -6.73 0.95 8.09
C PRO A 28 -6.15 0.80 9.51
N HIS A 29 -4.90 0.38 9.60
CA HIS A 29 -4.20 0.33 10.89
C HIS A 29 -3.97 1.75 11.44
N PRO A 30 -4.42 2.06 12.67
CA PRO A 30 -4.21 3.37 13.26
C PRO A 30 -2.74 3.59 13.63
N TYR A 31 -2.29 4.83 13.60
CA TYR A 31 -0.95 5.22 14.05
C TYR A 31 -0.97 6.65 14.61
N PRO A 32 -0.10 6.96 15.61
CA PRO A 32 -0.04 8.31 16.17
C PRO A 32 0.40 9.34 15.12
N PHE A 33 -0.16 10.54 15.20
CA PHE A 33 0.30 11.66 14.39
C PHE A 33 1.78 11.94 14.62
N GLY A 34 2.55 12.14 13.54
CA GLY A 34 4.00 12.35 13.59
C GLY A 34 4.83 11.08 13.79
N SER A 35 4.21 9.89 13.89
CA SER A 35 4.93 8.62 13.85
C SER A 35 5.30 8.20 12.42
N GLY A 36 6.19 7.20 12.29
CA GLY A 36 6.58 6.59 11.01
C GLY A 36 5.54 5.66 10.38
N GLY A 37 4.30 5.67 10.88
CA GLY A 37 3.22 4.79 10.45
C GLY A 37 3.00 3.58 11.36
N PRO A 38 2.12 2.65 10.97
CA PRO A 38 1.75 1.49 11.78
C PRO A 38 2.92 0.52 11.98
N GLU A 39 3.01 -0.12 13.16
CA GLU A 39 3.99 -1.19 13.43
C GLU A 39 3.86 -2.36 12.43
N ALA A 40 2.63 -2.64 11.99
CA ALA A 40 2.33 -3.65 10.97
C ALA A 40 3.10 -3.41 9.66
N ARG A 41 3.39 -2.15 9.30
CA ARG A 41 4.20 -1.80 8.11
C ARG A 41 5.60 -2.41 8.21
N GLN A 42 6.25 -2.26 9.36
CA GLN A 42 7.61 -2.77 9.59
C GLN A 42 7.62 -4.30 9.66
N ALA A 43 6.64 -4.90 10.33
CA ALA A 43 6.50 -6.36 10.40
C ALA A 43 6.31 -6.98 9.01
N PHE A 44 5.49 -6.35 8.16
CA PHE A 44 5.29 -6.78 6.78
C PHE A 44 6.58 -6.65 5.97
N ALA A 45 7.27 -5.50 6.03
CA ALA A 45 8.54 -5.28 5.32
C ALA A 45 9.62 -6.34 5.66
N ARG A 46 9.74 -6.70 6.94
CA ARG A 46 10.67 -7.74 7.42
C ARG A 46 10.38 -9.12 6.82
N THR A 47 9.12 -9.43 6.50
CA THR A 47 8.74 -10.70 5.86
C THR A 47 9.36 -10.83 4.46
N PHE A 48 9.70 -9.71 3.81
CA PHE A 48 10.36 -9.65 2.51
C PHE A 48 11.85 -9.28 2.62
N GLY A 49 12.43 -9.26 3.82
CA GLY A 49 13.84 -8.91 4.04
C GLY A 49 14.17 -7.43 3.82
N ILE A 50 13.17 -6.55 3.89
CA ILE A 50 13.34 -5.10 3.78
C ILE A 50 13.51 -4.53 5.19
N GLU A 51 14.66 -3.90 5.44
CA GLU A 51 14.93 -3.16 6.68
C GLU A 51 14.69 -1.66 6.44
N ASP A 52 14.10 -0.98 7.42
CA ASP A 52 13.99 0.48 7.40
C ASP A 52 15.40 1.08 7.60
N ALA A 53 15.73 2.09 6.77
CA ALA A 53 17.00 2.82 6.83
C ALA A 53 17.13 3.72 8.07
#